data_AF-A0AAU0VZQ6-F1
#
_entry.id   AF-A0AAU0VZQ6-F1
#
_cell.length_a   1.000
_cell.length_b   1.000
_cell.length_c   1.000
_cell.angle_alpha   90.00
_cell.angle_beta   90.00
_cell.angle_gamma   90.00
#
_symmetry.space_group_name_H-M   'P 1'
#
loop_
_entity.id
_entity.type
_entity.pdbx_description
1 polymer ?
#
loop_
_entity_poly.entity_id
_entity_poly.type
_entity_poly.pdbx_seq_one_letter_code
_entity_poly.pdbx_strand_id
1 'polypeptide(L)'
;MDGLRSVPRLARTTADGRSLTVPATHGACDDGPVVKALETDESVVLHASVRGARNGPCTSGSIEQDVRVDLRGPLGERILLDALSGGPVPSGDR
;
A
#
# COMPACT_ATOMS: atom_id res chain seq x y z
N MET A 1 11.23 -5.65 -12.92
CA MET A 1 9.77 -5.87 -12.81
C MET A 1 9.29 -5.04 -11.65
N ASP A 2 8.46 -4.02 -11.90
CA ASP A 2 7.75 -3.29 -10.85
C ASP A 2 6.64 -4.22 -10.33
N GLY A 3 7.07 -5.24 -9.60
CA GLY A 3 6.20 -6.32 -9.14
C GLY A 3 5.17 -5.80 -8.16
N LEU A 4 3.93 -6.21 -8.36
CA LEU A 4 2.85 -6.00 -7.41
C LEU A 4 3.25 -6.62 -6.05
N ARG A 5 3.06 -5.86 -4.97
CA ARG A 5 3.34 -6.28 -3.59
C ARG A 5 2.05 -6.29 -2.79
N SER A 6 2.02 -7.12 -1.75
CA SER A 6 0.89 -7.12 -0.82
C SER A 6 0.98 -5.93 0.14
N VAL A 7 -0.17 -5.35 0.45
CA VAL A 7 -0.32 -4.42 1.58
C VAL A 7 -0.61 -5.23 2.85
N PRO A 8 0.29 -5.24 3.85
CA PRO A 8 0.18 -6.12 5.00
C PRO A 8 -0.96 -5.74 5.95
N ARG A 9 -1.20 -4.44 6.15
CA ARG A 9 -2.25 -3.92 7.03
C ARG A 9 -2.58 -2.46 6.74
N LEU A 10 -3.77 -2.03 7.17
CA LEU A 10 -4.12 -0.64 7.36
C LEU A 10 -3.70 -0.20 8.76
N ALA A 11 -2.66 0.64 8.84
CA ALA A 11 -2.11 1.10 10.11
C ALA A 11 -2.85 2.33 10.65
N ARG A 12 -3.33 3.22 9.78
CA ARG A 12 -4.07 4.41 10.22
C ARG A 12 -5.01 4.89 9.13
N THR A 13 -6.11 5.48 9.57
CA THR A 13 -6.99 6.31 8.76
C THR A 13 -7.15 7.67 9.44
N THR A 14 -7.09 8.77 8.68
CA THR A 14 -7.38 10.11 9.23
C THR A 14 -8.83 10.23 9.64
N ALA A 15 -9.15 11.17 10.53
CA ALA A 15 -10.50 11.35 11.06
C ALA A 15 -11.55 11.65 9.97
N ASP A 16 -11.16 12.30 8.88
CA ASP A 16 -12.02 12.57 7.72
C ASP A 16 -12.13 11.38 6.76
N GLY A 17 -11.41 10.28 7.03
CA GLY A 17 -11.40 9.08 6.21
C GLY A 17 -10.68 9.23 4.86
N ARG A 18 -10.08 10.38 4.56
CA ARG A 18 -9.55 10.70 3.22
C ARG A 18 -8.06 10.41 3.06
N SER A 19 -7.40 9.94 4.11
CA SER A 19 -6.00 9.55 4.02
C SER A 19 -5.73 8.30 4.84
N LEU A 20 -5.05 7.36 4.23
CA LEU A 20 -4.67 6.08 4.81
C LEU A 20 -3.16 6.05 5.01
N THR A 21 -2.69 5.42 6.08
CA THR A 21 -1.29 5.05 6.25
C THR A 21 -1.20 3.53 6.21
N VAL A 22 -0.35 3.02 5.32
CA VAL A 22 -0.05 1.60 5.20
C VAL A 22 1.46 1.38 5.24
N PRO A 23 1.96 0.37 5.96
CA PRO A 23 3.36 -0.01 5.86
C PRO A 23 3.58 -0.76 4.55
N ALA A 24 4.66 -0.44 3.84
CA ALA A 24 5.05 -1.13 2.63
C ALA A 24 6.55 -1.47 2.68
N THR A 25 6.88 -2.66 2.19
CA THR A 25 8.27 -3.14 2.16
C THR A 25 8.91 -2.91 0.81
N HIS A 26 10.18 -2.50 0.85
CA HIS A 26 11.01 -2.31 -0.31
C HIS A 26 12.46 -2.70 -0.01
N GLY A 27 13.29 -2.84 -1.04
CA GLY A 27 14.71 -3.13 -0.87
C GLY A 27 15.52 -1.85 -0.77
N ALA A 28 16.64 -1.89 -0.05
CA ALA A 28 17.60 -0.76 -0.05
C ALA A 28 18.22 -0.47 -1.44
N CYS A 29 17.94 -1.30 -2.44
CA CYS A 29 18.42 -1.15 -3.81
C CYS A 29 17.49 -0.35 -4.71
N ASP A 30 16.29 0.01 -4.26
CA ASP A 30 15.25 0.71 -5.02
C ASP A 30 14.96 2.11 -4.44
N ASP A 31 14.07 2.86 -5.08
CA ASP A 31 13.76 4.26 -4.73
C ASP A 31 12.60 4.38 -3.72
N GLY A 32 12.21 3.28 -3.08
CA GLY A 32 11.13 3.27 -2.09
C GLY A 32 9.84 2.62 -2.58
N PRO A 33 8.93 2.35 -1.63
CA PRO A 33 7.63 1.80 -1.93
C PRO A 33 6.70 2.90 -2.49
N VAL A 34 5.81 2.48 -3.36
CA VAL A 34 4.73 3.31 -3.90
C VAL A 34 3.42 2.56 -3.74
N VAL A 35 2.43 3.20 -3.12
CA VAL A 35 1.08 2.67 -3.01
C VAL A 35 0.12 3.64 -3.68
N LYS A 36 -0.69 3.12 -4.60
CA LYS A 36 -1.73 3.89 -5.30
C LYS A 36 -3.10 3.33 -4.96
N ALA A 37 -4.13 4.18 -4.97
CA ALA A 37 -5.52 3.78 -4.80
C ALA A 37 -6.27 3.81 -6.13
N LEU A 38 -7.06 2.78 -6.39
CA LEU A 38 -8.14 2.78 -7.37
C LEU A 38 -9.46 2.81 -6.61
N GLU A 39 -10.29 3.81 -6.87
CA GLU A 39 -11.51 4.05 -6.11
C GLU A 39 -12.75 3.85 -6.95
N THR A 40 -13.72 3.16 -6.35
CA THR A 40 -15.11 3.09 -6.79
C THR A 40 -16.00 3.58 -5.65
N ASP A 41 -17.31 3.61 -5.88
CA ASP A 41 -18.29 3.96 -4.85
C ASP A 41 -18.35 2.90 -3.73
N GLU A 42 -17.98 1.65 -4.02
CA GLU A 42 -18.09 0.51 -3.09
C GLU A 42 -16.74 0.04 -2.52
N SER A 43 -15.64 0.33 -3.20
CA SER A 43 -14.32 -0.20 -2.82
C SER A 43 -13.16 0.76 -3.11
N VAL A 44 -12.09 0.55 -2.35
CA VAL A 44 -10.78 1.16 -2.57
C VAL A 44 -9.77 0.02 -2.73
N VAL A 45 -9.14 -0.08 -3.89
CA VAL A 45 -8.11 -1.10 -4.16
C VAL A 45 -6.74 -0.46 -4.05
N LEU A 46 -5.90 -0.97 -3.13
CA LEU A 46 -4.52 -0.54 -2.96
C LEU A 46 -3.59 -1.36 -3.86
N HIS A 47 -2.85 -0.66 -4.72
CA HIS A 47 -1.82 -1.21 -5.57
C HIS A 47 -0.44 -0.81 -5.04
N ALA A 48 0.24 -1.73 -4.34
CA ALA A 48 1.58 -1.53 -3.83
C ALA A 48 2.65 -2.02 -4.82
N SER A 49 3.72 -1.26 -4.94
CA SER A 49 4.84 -1.50 -5.87
C SER A 49 6.11 -0.82 -5.34
N VAL A 50 7.22 -0.95 -6.05
CA VAL A 50 8.47 -0.22 -5.78
C VAL A 50 8.85 0.62 -6.98
N ARG A 51 9.49 1.77 -6.74
CA ARG A 51 10.05 2.62 -7.80
C ARG A 51 11.53 2.28 -8.00
N GLY A 52 12.02 2.37 -9.24
CA GLY A 52 13.46 2.25 -9.49
C GLY A 52 14.01 0.84 -9.27
N ALA A 53 13.15 -0.18 -9.39
CA ALA A 53 13.57 -1.56 -9.22
C ALA A 53 14.65 -1.92 -10.26
N ARG A 54 15.85 -2.23 -9.79
CA ARG A 54 16.96 -2.69 -10.64
C ARG A 54 16.77 -4.17 -10.99
N ASN A 55 17.27 -4.57 -12.17
CA ASN A 55 17.28 -5.98 -12.56
C ASN A 55 18.30 -6.76 -11.72
N GLY A 56 17.92 -7.98 -11.31
CA GLY A 56 18.72 -8.84 -10.45
C GLY A 56 18.26 -8.82 -8.98
N PRO A 57 18.77 -9.75 -8.15
CA PRO A 57 18.39 -9.82 -6.75
C PRO A 57 18.91 -8.59 -5.98
N CYS A 58 18.04 -7.96 -5.18
CA CYS A 58 18.51 -7.03 -4.15
C CYS A 58 19.03 -7.85 -2.97
N THR A 59 20.35 -7.89 -2.79
CA THR A 59 21.01 -8.56 -1.66
C THR A 59 21.13 -7.66 -0.43
N SER A 60 20.77 -6.39 -0.57
CA SER A 60 20.67 -5.42 0.52
C SER A 60 19.38 -5.63 1.31
N GLY A 61 19.36 -5.24 2.58
CA GLY A 61 18.24 -5.52 3.49
C GLY A 61 16.88 -5.01 3.04
N SER A 62 15.82 -5.59 3.62
CA SER A 62 14.43 -5.13 3.47
C SER A 62 14.16 -3.98 4.43
N ILE A 63 13.50 -2.94 3.93
CA ILE A 63 13.09 -1.76 4.68
C ILE A 63 11.56 -1.71 4.68
N GLU A 64 10.94 -1.51 5.84
CA GLU A 64 9.52 -1.18 5.97
C GLU A 64 9.38 0.34 6.10
N GLN A 65 8.49 0.93 5.31
CA GLN A 65 8.21 2.36 5.33
C GLN A 65 6.70 2.60 5.32
N ASP A 66 6.25 3.54 6.17
CA ASP A 66 4.86 4.01 6.15
C ASP A 66 4.62 4.89 4.91
N VAL A 67 3.61 4.51 4.14
CA VAL A 67 3.17 5.23 2.94
C VAL A 67 1.79 5.82 3.21
N ARG A 68 1.69 7.14 3.00
CA ARG A 68 0.43 7.87 3.03
C ARG A 68 -0.24 7.76 1.66
N VAL A 69 -1.50 7.37 1.65
CA VAL A 69 -2.34 7.25 0.45
C VAL A 69 -3.53 8.19 0.63
N ASP A 70 -3.58 9.24 -0.18
CA ASP A 70 -4.71 10.16 -0.18
C ASP A 70 -5.81 9.65 -1.13
N LEU A 71 -7.04 9.69 -0.64
CA LEU A 71 -8.25 9.25 -1.33
C LEU A 71 -9.05 10.46 -1.84
N ARG A 72 -9.76 10.26 -2.96
CA ARG A 72 -10.70 11.23 -3.53
C ARG A 72 -11.96 11.34 -2.67
N GLY A 73 -12.41 10.24 -2.10
CA GLY A 73 -13.53 10.17 -1.15
C GLY A 73 -13.14 9.59 0.21
N PRO A 74 -13.95 9.76 1.25
CA PRO A 74 -13.70 9.12 2.55
C PRO A 74 -13.82 7.59 2.44
N LEU A 75 -12.97 6.82 3.12
CA LEU A 75 -13.06 5.35 3.12
C LEU A 75 -14.45 4.88 3.58
N GLY A 76 -14.93 5.36 4.73
CA GLY A 76 -16.28 5.05 5.22
C GLY A 76 -16.53 3.55 5.30
N GLU A 77 -17.65 3.12 4.72
CA GLU A 77 -18.06 1.70 4.64
C GLU A 77 -17.48 0.96 3.41
N ARG A 78 -16.67 1.65 2.58
CA ARG A 78 -16.08 1.03 1.38
C ARG A 78 -15.07 -0.03 1.78
N ILE A 79 -15.06 -1.14 1.06
CA ILE A 79 -14.12 -2.23 1.32
C ILE A 79 -12.73 -1.82 0.84
N LEU A 80 -11.73 -1.91 1.72
CA LEU A 80 -10.33 -1.72 1.37
C LEU A 80 -9.71 -3.05 0.93
N LEU A 81 -9.24 -3.13 -0.30
CA LEU A 81 -8.73 -4.36 -0.93
C LEU A 81 -7.24 -4.25 -1.28
N ASP A 82 -6.52 -5.34 -1.13
CA ASP A 82 -5.14 -5.48 -1.62
C ASP A 82 -5.15 -6.03 -3.05
N ALA A 83 -4.56 -5.30 -3.99
CA ALA A 83 -4.58 -5.68 -5.40
C ALA A 83 -3.88 -7.02 -5.67
N LEU A 84 -2.88 -7.42 -4.87
CA LEU A 84 -2.18 -8.69 -5.07
C LEU A 84 -3.04 -9.90 -4.70
N SER A 85 -3.66 -9.86 -3.52
CA SER A 85 -4.49 -10.96 -3.02
C SER A 85 -5.93 -10.92 -3.53
N GLY A 86 -6.42 -9.75 -3.94
CA GLY A 86 -7.84 -9.50 -4.22
C GLY A 86 -8.72 -9.50 -2.96
N GLY A 87 -8.12 -9.66 -1.77
CA GLY A 87 -8.81 -9.76 -0.49
C GLY A 87 -8.78 -8.46 0.31
N PRO A 88 -9.53 -8.40 1.44
CA PRO A 88 -9.50 -7.25 2.33
C PRO A 88 -8.12 -7.01 2.94
N VAL A 89 -7.74 -5.74 3.05
CA VAL A 89 -6.56 -5.34 3.82
C VAL A 89 -6.87 -5.50 5.31
N PRO A 90 -6.08 -6.27 6.08
CA PRO A 90 -6.30 -6.41 7.52
C PRO A 90 -6.19 -5.07 8.25
N SER A 91 -7.06 -4.81 9.22
CA SER A 91 -6.96 -3.67 10.13
C SER A 91 -6.26 -4.06 11.42
N GLY A 92 -5.33 -3.25 11.91
CA GLY A 92 -4.75 -3.44 13.24
C GLY A 92 -3.48 -2.63 13.49
N ASP A 93 -3.28 -2.24 14.75
CA ASP A 93 -1.98 -1.84 15.25
C ASP A 93 -1.14 -3.09 15.57
N ARG A 94 0.18 -2.98 15.35
CA ARG A 94 1.15 -4.06 15.50
C ARG A 94 1.08 -4.72 16.89
#